data_AF-A0A519KDL0-F1
#
_entry.id   AF-A0A519KDL0-F1
#
_cell.length_a   1.000
_cell.length_b   1.000
_cell.length_c   1.000
_cell.angle_alpha   90.00
_cell.angle_beta   90.00
_cell.angle_gamma   90.00
#
_symmetry.space_group_name_H-M   'P 1'
#
loop_
_entity.id
_entity.type
_entity.pdbx_description
1 polymer ?
#
loop_
_entity_poly.entity_id
_entity_poly.type
_entity_poly.pdbx_seq_one_letter_code
_entity_poly.pdbx_strand_id
1 'polypeptide(L)'
;MTGLAEQMLQRGRRARAAADALRLASPEVRTRALEAAAAALRARADAILAANAEDIARARETGLSEALIDRLALTPARLAAVADAVAEVAALPDPLGRETARWTRPNGLDIARVATPIGVLAIIYESRPNVTADAAALCLRSGNVALLRCGSDCLSSS
;
A
#
# COMPACT_ATOMS: atom_id res chain seq x y z
N MET A 1 12.34 -26.92 3.59
CA MET A 1 11.24 -25.96 3.74
C MET A 1 11.64 -24.94 4.79
N THR A 2 11.90 -23.69 4.43
CA THR A 2 12.17 -22.62 5.40
C THR A 2 10.89 -22.35 6.20
N GLY A 3 10.97 -22.38 7.52
CA GLY A 3 9.81 -22.20 8.40
C GLY A 3 9.16 -20.82 8.23
N LEU A 4 7.89 -20.67 8.64
CA LEU A 4 7.14 -19.41 8.53
C LEU A 4 7.91 -18.22 9.13
N ALA A 5 8.55 -18.42 10.30
CA ALA A 5 9.35 -17.40 10.96
C ALA A 5 10.53 -16.91 10.09
N GLU A 6 11.20 -17.84 9.39
CA GLU A 6 12.31 -17.52 8.50
C GLU A 6 11.84 -16.74 7.26
N GLN A 7 10.70 -17.13 6.68
CA GLN A 7 10.10 -16.42 5.55
C GLN A 7 9.69 -14.98 5.94
N MET A 8 9.10 -14.80 7.12
CA MET A 8 8.71 -13.48 7.63
C MET A 8 9.95 -12.61 7.91
N LEU A 9 10.99 -13.17 8.53
CA LEU A 9 12.26 -12.48 8.73
C LEU A 9 12.89 -12.05 7.40
N GLN A 10 12.86 -12.92 6.39
CA GLN A 10 13.39 -12.59 5.08
C GLN A 10 12.60 -11.46 4.40
N ARG A 11 11.27 -11.47 4.48
CA ARG A 11 10.43 -10.36 3.99
C ARG A 11 10.75 -9.05 4.72
N GLY A 12 10.92 -9.09 6.04
CA GLY A 12 11.32 -7.93 6.84
C GLY A 12 12.68 -7.35 6.44
N ARG A 13 13.69 -8.22 6.23
CA ARG A 13 15.02 -7.81 5.76
C ARG A 13 14.96 -7.16 4.37
N ARG A 14 14.20 -7.74 3.45
CA ARG A 14 13.98 -7.17 2.10
C ARG A 14 13.29 -5.82 2.17
N ALA A 15 12.25 -5.69 2.98
CA ALA A 15 11.55 -4.43 3.17
C ALA A 15 12.46 -3.34 3.75
N ARG A 16 13.28 -3.69 4.76
CA ARG A 16 14.26 -2.76 5.33
C ARG A 16 15.29 -2.31 4.30
N ALA A 17 15.80 -3.24 3.47
CA ALA A 17 16.74 -2.91 2.41
C ALA A 17 16.13 -2.02 1.32
N ALA A 18 14.83 -2.18 1.02
CA ALA A 18 14.12 -1.35 0.05
C ALA A 18 13.78 0.07 0.57
N ALA A 19 13.77 0.27 1.88
CA ALA A 19 13.38 1.54 2.49
C ALA A 19 14.29 2.71 2.08
N ASP A 20 15.58 2.46 1.89
CA ASP A 20 16.51 3.50 1.43
C ASP A 20 16.21 3.96 0.01
N ALA A 21 15.85 3.03 -0.89
CA ALA A 21 15.50 3.39 -2.27
C ALA A 21 14.24 4.28 -2.32
N LEU A 22 13.22 3.98 -1.51
CA LEU A 22 12.01 4.80 -1.44
C LEU A 22 12.24 6.16 -0.76
N ARG A 23 13.06 6.18 0.29
CA ARG A 23 13.44 7.42 0.98
C ARG A 23 14.21 8.38 0.08
N LEU A 24 15.05 7.86 -0.81
CA LEU A 24 15.87 8.64 -1.75
C LEU A 24 15.18 8.92 -3.08
N ALA A 25 14.06 8.25 -3.37
CA ALA A 25 13.29 8.52 -4.59
C ALA A 25 12.81 9.97 -4.61
N SER A 26 12.78 10.57 -5.80
CA SER A 26 12.22 11.91 -5.97
C SER A 26 10.68 11.86 -5.95
N PRO A 27 10.00 12.99 -5.67
CA PRO A 27 8.55 13.10 -5.78
C PRO A 27 8.01 12.61 -7.12
N GLU A 28 8.71 12.89 -8.22
CA GLU A 28 8.31 12.55 -9.58
C GLU A 28 8.41 11.05 -9.84
N VAL A 29 9.42 10.39 -9.26
CA VAL A 29 9.56 8.92 -9.35
C VAL A 29 8.40 8.24 -8.62
N ARG A 30 8.08 8.68 -7.39
CA ARG A 30 6.94 8.14 -6.64
C ARG A 30 5.61 8.38 -7.35
N THR A 31 5.42 9.58 -7.91
CA THR A 31 4.21 9.96 -8.65
C THR A 31 4.02 9.06 -9.87
N ARG A 32 5.04 8.91 -10.72
CA ARG A 32 4.98 8.03 -11.89
C ARG A 32 4.72 6.57 -11.52
N ALA A 33 5.27 6.09 -10.41
CA ALA A 33 5.02 4.73 -9.94
C ALA A 33 3.55 4.52 -9.53
N LEU A 34 2.92 5.52 -8.89
CA LEU A 34 1.50 5.48 -8.53
C LEU A 34 0.60 5.57 -9.77
N GLU A 35 0.91 6.44 -10.72
CA GLU A 35 0.19 6.54 -12.00
C GLU A 35 0.26 5.22 -12.78
N ALA A 36 1.44 4.60 -12.83
CA ALA A 36 1.62 3.29 -13.46
C ALA A 36 0.85 2.19 -12.73
N ALA A 37 0.80 2.21 -11.40
CA ALA A 37 -0.01 1.27 -10.62
C ALA A 37 -1.51 1.43 -10.90
N ALA A 38 -2.01 2.67 -10.95
CA ALA A 38 -3.40 2.96 -11.30
C ALA A 38 -3.75 2.50 -12.72
N ALA A 39 -2.85 2.72 -13.69
CA ALA A 39 -3.02 2.21 -15.06
C ALA A 39 -3.01 0.68 -15.12
N ALA A 40 -2.11 0.03 -14.36
CA ALA A 40 -2.02 -1.42 -14.31
C ALA A 40 -3.27 -2.07 -13.69
N LEU A 41 -3.86 -1.47 -12.64
CA LEU A 41 -5.12 -1.92 -12.06
C LEU A 41 -6.24 -1.92 -13.10
N ARG A 42 -6.36 -0.85 -13.90
CA ARG A 42 -7.36 -0.77 -14.99
C ARG A 42 -7.08 -1.79 -16.09
N ALA A 43 -5.83 -1.93 -16.52
CA ALA A 43 -5.43 -2.86 -17.58
C ALA A 43 -5.57 -4.34 -17.17
N ARG A 44 -5.54 -4.66 -15.87
CA ARG A 44 -5.68 -6.01 -15.32
C ARG A 44 -7.05 -6.25 -14.68
N ALA A 45 -8.03 -5.39 -14.93
CA ALA A 45 -9.32 -5.42 -14.25
C ALA A 45 -10.00 -6.79 -14.33
N ASP A 46 -10.08 -7.38 -15.52
CA ASP A 46 -10.72 -8.69 -15.73
C ASP A 46 -10.04 -9.81 -14.94
N ALA A 47 -8.71 -9.80 -14.88
CA ALA A 47 -7.95 -10.79 -14.12
C ALA A 47 -8.16 -10.65 -12.61
N ILE A 48 -8.21 -9.41 -12.11
CA ILE A 48 -8.45 -9.12 -10.68
C ILE A 48 -9.88 -9.52 -10.30
N LEU A 49 -10.87 -9.19 -11.12
CA LEU A 49 -12.28 -9.54 -10.89
C LEU A 49 -12.50 -11.05 -10.94
N ALA A 50 -11.84 -11.76 -11.85
CA ALA A 50 -11.87 -13.22 -11.90
C ALA A 50 -11.30 -13.84 -10.62
N ALA A 51 -10.13 -13.37 -10.16
CA ALA A 51 -9.52 -13.83 -8.91
C ALA A 51 -10.40 -13.51 -7.68
N ASN A 52 -11.08 -12.36 -7.68
CA ASN A 52 -11.99 -12.01 -6.60
C ASN A 52 -13.26 -12.89 -6.58
N ALA A 53 -13.76 -13.31 -7.75
CA ALA A 53 -14.86 -14.25 -7.81
C ALA A 53 -14.51 -15.61 -7.18
N GLU A 54 -13.28 -16.10 -7.36
CA GLU A 54 -12.77 -17.30 -6.69
C GLU A 54 -12.70 -17.13 -5.17
N ASP A 55 -12.24 -15.96 -4.71
CA ASP A 55 -12.21 -15.60 -3.28
C ASP A 55 -13.63 -15.60 -2.68
N ILE A 56 -14.61 -15.00 -3.35
CA ILE A 56 -16.02 -14.98 -2.91
C ILE A 56 -16.62 -16.38 -2.86
N ALA A 57 -16.37 -17.21 -3.88
CA ALA A 57 -16.87 -18.58 -3.92
C ALA A 57 -16.34 -19.39 -2.73
N ARG A 58 -15.03 -19.33 -2.50
CA ARG A 58 -14.39 -19.98 -1.35
C ARG A 58 -14.90 -19.44 -0.02
N ALA A 59 -15.08 -18.12 0.10
CA ALA A 59 -15.63 -17.49 1.31
C ALA A 59 -17.02 -18.03 1.65
N ARG A 60 -17.90 -18.16 0.65
CA ARG A 60 -19.24 -18.75 0.83
C ARG A 60 -19.19 -20.20 1.28
N GLU A 61 -18.33 -21.02 0.67
CA GLU A 61 -18.14 -22.42 1.06
C GLU A 61 -17.65 -22.56 2.50
N THR A 62 -16.79 -21.65 2.96
CA THR A 62 -16.28 -21.62 4.34
C THR A 62 -17.26 -21.00 5.35
N GLY A 63 -18.46 -20.59 4.92
CA GLY A 63 -19.50 -20.04 5.80
C GLY A 63 -19.25 -18.60 6.25
N LEU A 64 -18.50 -17.81 5.49
CA LEU A 64 -18.29 -16.39 5.79
C LEU A 64 -19.62 -15.63 5.72
N SER A 65 -19.87 -14.72 6.67
CA SER A 65 -21.13 -13.94 6.68
C SER A 65 -21.27 -13.07 5.43
N GLU A 66 -22.50 -12.83 4.97
CA GLU A 66 -22.77 -11.94 3.83
C GLU A 66 -22.19 -10.53 4.00
N ALA A 67 -22.12 -10.01 5.23
CA ALA A 67 -21.47 -8.73 5.52
C ALA A 67 -19.96 -8.72 5.24
N LEU A 68 -19.27 -9.85 5.47
CA LEU A 68 -17.85 -10.00 5.14
C LEU A 68 -17.66 -10.26 3.65
N ILE A 69 -18.57 -11.00 3.01
CA ILE A 69 -18.59 -11.19 1.56
C ILE A 69 -18.77 -9.85 0.83
N ASP A 70 -19.65 -8.97 1.32
CA ASP A 70 -19.82 -7.64 0.73
C ASP A 70 -18.52 -6.82 0.83
N ARG A 71 -17.80 -6.89 1.95
CA ARG A 71 -16.49 -6.23 2.09
C ARG A 71 -15.43 -6.82 1.14
N LEU A 72 -15.48 -8.13 0.92
CA LEU A 72 -14.57 -8.88 0.04
C LEU A 72 -14.83 -8.57 -1.44
N ALA A 73 -16.07 -8.29 -1.82
CA ALA A 73 -16.47 -8.24 -3.21
C ALA A 73 -15.92 -7.00 -3.96
N LEU A 74 -15.25 -7.27 -5.08
CA LEU A 74 -14.90 -6.28 -6.10
C LEU A 74 -15.90 -6.37 -7.26
N THR A 75 -16.44 -5.23 -7.63
CA THR A 75 -17.18 -5.03 -8.88
C THR A 75 -16.35 -4.18 -9.83
N PRO A 76 -16.65 -4.14 -11.13
CA PRO A 76 -15.97 -3.23 -12.05
C PRO A 76 -15.94 -1.78 -11.55
N ALA A 77 -17.05 -1.31 -10.98
CA ALA A 77 -17.14 0.03 -10.39
C ALA A 77 -16.25 0.20 -9.15
N ARG A 78 -16.24 -0.78 -8.23
CA ARG A 78 -15.37 -0.74 -7.04
C ARG A 78 -13.89 -0.77 -7.43
N LEU A 79 -13.50 -1.60 -8.40
CA LEU A 79 -12.12 -1.68 -8.86
C LEU A 79 -11.68 -0.41 -9.63
N ALA A 80 -12.57 0.19 -10.43
CA ALA A 80 -12.32 1.49 -11.04
C ALA A 80 -12.08 2.56 -9.97
N ALA A 81 -12.93 2.61 -8.93
CA ALA A 81 -12.77 3.54 -7.82
C ALA A 81 -11.44 3.33 -7.05
N VAL A 82 -10.97 2.08 -6.90
CA VAL A 82 -9.64 1.80 -6.33
C VAL A 82 -8.53 2.36 -7.21
N ALA A 83 -8.60 2.18 -8.54
CA ALA A 83 -7.61 2.74 -9.46
C ALA A 83 -7.64 4.29 -9.48
N ASP A 84 -8.82 4.88 -9.33
CA ASP A 84 -8.99 6.33 -9.20
C ASP A 84 -8.38 6.83 -7.89
N ALA A 85 -8.63 6.17 -6.76
CA ALA A 85 -8.04 6.52 -5.46
C ALA A 85 -6.50 6.46 -5.49
N VAL A 86 -5.91 5.47 -6.16
CA VAL A 86 -4.45 5.41 -6.34
C VAL A 86 -3.94 6.61 -7.16
N ALA A 87 -4.66 7.02 -8.20
CA ALA A 87 -4.33 8.19 -9.01
C ALA A 87 -4.50 9.51 -8.21
N GLU A 88 -5.52 9.61 -7.38
CA GLU A 88 -5.71 10.74 -6.46
C GLU A 88 -4.54 10.85 -5.48
N VAL A 89 -4.08 9.72 -4.91
CA VAL A 89 -2.88 9.69 -4.06
C VAL A 89 -1.63 10.16 -4.82
N ALA A 90 -1.52 9.86 -6.11
CA ALA A 90 -0.43 10.36 -6.95
C ALA A 90 -0.43 11.90 -7.06
N ALA A 91 -1.62 12.50 -7.11
CA ALA A 91 -1.82 13.94 -7.25
C ALA A 91 -1.66 14.73 -5.94
N LEU A 92 -1.63 14.07 -4.78
CA LEU A 92 -1.41 14.74 -3.49
C LEU A 92 -0.05 15.46 -3.48
N PRO A 93 0.10 16.59 -2.75
CA PRO A 93 1.41 17.19 -2.50
C PRO A 93 2.38 16.19 -1.87
N ASP A 94 3.68 16.32 -2.14
CA ASP A 94 4.66 15.41 -1.55
C ASP A 94 4.79 15.69 -0.05
N PRO A 95 4.59 14.69 0.83
CA PRO A 95 4.68 14.91 2.26
C PRO A 95 6.12 14.98 2.78
N LEU A 96 7.12 14.56 1.99
CA LEU A 96 8.52 14.43 2.42
C LEU A 96 9.32 15.72 2.20
N GLY A 97 10.32 15.94 3.05
CA GLY A 97 11.19 17.11 2.94
C GLY A 97 10.56 18.43 3.38
N ARG A 98 9.28 18.41 3.80
CA ARG A 98 8.58 19.59 4.32
C ARG A 98 9.18 20.02 5.65
N GLU A 99 9.68 21.25 5.72
CA GLU A 99 10.04 21.90 6.98
C GLU A 99 8.77 22.23 7.77
N THR A 100 8.73 21.80 9.03
CA THR A 100 7.58 21.98 9.94
C THR A 100 7.88 23.01 11.04
N ALA A 101 9.15 23.28 11.29
CA ALA A 101 9.62 24.33 12.21
C ALA A 101 11.09 24.63 11.92
N ARG A 102 11.51 25.87 12.18
CA ARG A 102 12.93 26.27 12.20
C ARG A 102 13.17 27.32 13.26
N TRP A 103 14.30 27.24 13.94
CA TRP A 103 14.68 28.17 14.99
C TRP A 103 16.19 28.25 15.14
N THR A 104 16.67 29.39 15.63
CA THR A 104 18.07 29.62 15.95
C THR A 104 18.29 29.59 17.45
N ARG A 105 19.30 28.86 17.91
CA ARG A 105 19.68 28.82 19.33
C ARG A 105 20.50 30.08 19.70
N PRO A 106 20.58 30.45 20.99
CA PRO A 106 21.41 31.59 21.43
C PRO A 106 22.91 31.48 21.07
N ASN A 107 23.40 30.28 20.79
CA ASN A 107 24.76 30.02 20.34
C ASN A 107 24.93 30.06 18.80
N GLY A 108 23.91 30.48 18.06
CA GLY A 108 23.94 30.60 16.60
C GLY A 108 23.59 29.33 15.81
N LEU A 109 23.28 28.20 16.47
CA LEU A 109 22.86 26.99 15.76
C LEU A 109 21.49 27.17 15.10
N ASP A 110 21.44 26.98 13.79
CA ASP A 110 20.21 26.92 13.00
C ASP A 110 19.68 25.50 12.95
N ILE A 111 18.45 25.30 13.45
CA ILE A 111 17.82 23.98 13.55
C ILE A 111 16.51 24.00 12.79
N ALA A 112 16.31 23.00 11.92
CA ALA A 112 15.06 22.75 11.23
C ALA A 112 14.48 21.36 11.62
N ARG A 113 13.15 21.27 11.69
CA ARG A 113 12.41 20.01 11.81
C ARG A 113 11.80 19.67 10.46
N VAL A 114 12.25 18.59 9.85
CA VAL A 114 11.86 18.19 8.49
C VAL A 114 11.12 16.85 8.51
N ALA A 115 10.05 16.73 7.73
CA ALA A 115 9.29 15.49 7.59
C ALA A 115 10.09 14.43 6.82
N THR A 116 10.17 13.22 7.39
CA THR A 116 10.82 12.05 6.79
C THR A 116 9.87 10.83 6.84
N PRO A 117 10.09 9.80 6.01
CA PRO A 117 9.35 8.55 6.12
C PRO A 117 9.53 7.91 7.51
N ILE A 118 8.55 7.09 7.91
CA ILE A 118 8.63 6.25 9.11
C ILE A 118 9.59 5.06 8.84
N GLY A 119 9.57 4.51 7.62
CA GLY A 119 10.43 3.41 7.18
C GLY A 119 9.61 2.27 6.58
N VAL A 120 9.37 1.23 7.38
CA VAL A 120 8.63 0.03 6.95
C VAL A 120 7.33 -0.07 7.74
N LEU A 121 6.21 -0.21 7.04
CA LEU A 121 4.88 -0.33 7.63
C LEU A 121 4.31 -1.72 7.31
N ALA A 122 3.98 -2.50 8.34
CA ALA A 122 3.27 -3.76 8.19
C ALA A 122 1.76 -3.52 8.30
N ILE A 123 1.02 -3.98 7.30
CA ILE A 123 -0.41 -3.70 7.15
C ILE A 123 -1.13 -5.04 7.12
N ILE A 124 -1.94 -5.27 8.14
CA ILE A 124 -2.68 -6.52 8.35
C ILE A 124 -4.17 -6.19 8.22
N TYR A 125 -4.85 -6.87 7.30
CA TYR A 125 -6.25 -6.62 6.98
C TYR A 125 -6.96 -7.90 6.56
N GLU A 126 -8.28 -7.86 6.57
CA GLU A 126 -9.18 -8.98 6.30
C GLU A 126 -10.37 -8.54 5.45
N SER A 127 -10.83 -9.43 4.57
CA SER A 127 -12.04 -9.27 3.75
C SER A 127 -12.12 -7.92 3.02
N ARG A 128 -11.00 -7.34 2.58
CA ARG A 128 -10.96 -6.02 1.94
C ARG A 128 -9.81 -5.94 0.92
N PRO A 129 -9.97 -6.52 -0.28
CA PRO A 129 -8.91 -6.53 -1.28
C PRO A 129 -8.52 -5.13 -1.78
N ASN A 130 -9.41 -4.13 -1.66
CA ASN A 130 -9.08 -2.73 -1.97
C ASN A 130 -7.95 -2.17 -1.07
N VAL A 131 -7.86 -2.62 0.18
CA VAL A 131 -6.85 -2.14 1.14
C VAL A 131 -5.44 -2.40 0.64
N THR A 132 -5.23 -3.45 -0.16
CA THR A 132 -3.94 -3.71 -0.82
C THR A 132 -3.46 -2.48 -1.57
N ALA A 133 -4.31 -1.93 -2.45
CA ALA A 133 -3.93 -0.83 -3.33
C ALA A 133 -3.87 0.49 -2.56
N ASP A 134 -4.89 0.77 -1.74
CA ASP A 134 -4.99 2.01 -0.96
C ASP A 134 -3.77 2.18 -0.03
N ALA A 135 -3.43 1.11 0.69
CA ALA A 135 -2.36 1.14 1.66
C ALA A 135 -0.98 1.15 0.99
N ALA A 136 -0.80 0.40 -0.10
CA ALA A 136 0.43 0.46 -0.90
C ALA A 136 0.65 1.87 -1.48
N ALA A 137 -0.41 2.51 -1.99
CA ALA A 137 -0.33 3.84 -2.59
C ALA A 137 0.10 4.90 -1.56
N LEU A 138 -0.53 4.92 -0.39
CA LEU A 138 -0.19 5.84 0.70
C LEU A 138 1.23 5.60 1.23
N CYS A 139 1.62 4.34 1.42
CA CYS A 139 2.99 3.99 1.78
C CYS A 139 3.98 4.52 0.75
N LEU A 140 3.74 4.25 -0.54
CA LEU A 140 4.62 4.67 -1.61
C LEU A 140 4.73 6.19 -1.67
N ARG A 141 3.60 6.93 -1.63
CA ARG A 141 3.58 8.41 -1.64
C ARG A 141 4.38 9.01 -0.50
N SER A 142 4.28 8.41 0.68
CA SER A 142 4.99 8.83 1.90
C SER A 142 6.39 8.25 2.06
N GLY A 143 6.95 7.62 1.02
CA GLY A 143 8.29 7.04 1.01
C GLY A 143 8.50 5.88 1.99
N ASN A 144 7.42 5.20 2.38
CA ASN A 144 7.43 4.03 3.24
C ASN A 144 7.32 2.74 2.42
N VAL A 145 7.98 1.68 2.88
CA VAL A 145 7.80 0.34 2.33
C VAL A 145 6.59 -0.32 2.98
N ALA A 146 5.67 -0.85 2.17
CA ALA A 146 4.54 -1.64 2.64
C ALA A 146 4.90 -3.13 2.74
N LEU A 147 4.61 -3.74 3.89
CA LEU A 147 4.52 -5.18 4.08
C LEU A 147 3.04 -5.55 4.24
N LEU A 148 2.43 -6.02 3.16
CA LEU A 148 1.00 -6.35 3.13
C LEU A 148 0.79 -7.80 3.55
N ARG A 149 -0.14 -8.03 4.49
CA ARG A 149 -0.61 -9.35 4.90
C ARG A 149 -2.13 -9.32 4.95
N CYS A 150 -2.75 -9.87 3.91
CA CYS A 150 -4.19 -10.04 3.83
C CYS A 150 -4.65 -11.30 4.59
N GLY A 151 -5.96 -11.41 4.80
CA GLY A 151 -6.61 -12.64 5.23
C GLY A 151 -6.62 -13.68 4.10
N SER A 152 -6.79 -14.96 4.46
CA SER A 152 -6.85 -16.07 3.50
C SER A 152 -8.10 -16.03 2.60
N ASP A 153 -9.10 -15.27 3.01
CA ASP A 153 -10.37 -15.04 2.32
C ASP A 153 -10.22 -14.12 1.10
N CYS A 154 -9.20 -13.26 1.05
CA CYS A 154 -8.93 -12.32 -0.06
C CYS A 154 -7.57 -12.55 -0.72
N LEU A 155 -7.02 -13.76 -0.61
CA LEU A 155 -5.65 -14.06 -1.03
C LEU A 155 -5.43 -14.01 -2.55
N SER A 156 -6.43 -14.38 -3.36
CA SER A 156 -6.25 -14.40 -4.82
C SER A 156 -6.36 -13.00 -5.43
N SER A 157 -7.18 -12.13 -4.84
CA SER A 157 -7.46 -10.78 -5.34
C SER A 157 -6.63 -9.66 -4.70
N SER A 158 -5.75 -9.98 -3.74
CA SER A 158 -4.88 -9.02 -3.03
C SER A 158 -3.42 -9.09 -3.45
#